data_AF-A0A7L2HUH6-F1
#
_entry.id   AF-A0A7L2HUH6-F1
#
_cell.length_a   1.000
_cell.length_b   1.000
_cell.length_c   1.000
_cell.angle_alpha   90.00
_cell.angle_beta   90.00
_cell.angle_gamma   90.00
#
_symmetry.space_group_name_H-M   'P 1'
#
loop_
_entity.id
_entity.type
_entity.pdbx_description
1 polymer ?
#
loop_
_entity_poly.entity_id
_entity_poly.type
_entity_poly.pdbx_seq_one_letter_code
_entity_poly.pdbx_strand_id
1 'polypeptide(L)'
;SLTDSPVTLKILQNWVPRVSHYFDKEHYTYVGHQIVIQESIEHFGAVVWPGALALSQYLESNQEQFNLKDKKVLEIGAGTGLVSIVACILGAYVTATDLPEVLENLSYNIS
;
A
#
# COMPACT_ATOMS: atom_id res chain seq x y z
N SER A 1 -0.37 -42.59 46.50
CA SER A 1 -0.02 -41.18 46.17
C SER A 1 0.27 -41.12 44.69
N LEU A 2 -0.63 -40.50 43.93
CA LEU A 2 -0.55 -40.37 42.47
C LEU A 2 0.55 -39.37 42.12
N THR A 3 1.53 -39.79 41.32
CA THR A 3 2.61 -38.93 40.83
C THR A 3 2.20 -38.34 39.47
N ASP A 4 1.61 -37.15 39.48
CA ASP A 4 1.36 -36.37 38.27
C ASP A 4 2.67 -35.74 37.80
N SER A 5 3.22 -36.25 36.69
CA SER A 5 4.28 -35.58 35.95
C SER A 5 3.63 -34.65 34.93
N PRO A 6 4.03 -33.37 34.82
CA PRO A 6 3.40 -32.44 33.90
C PRO A 6 3.66 -32.87 32.45
N VAL A 7 2.59 -33.09 31.69
CA VAL A 7 2.68 -33.37 30.25
C VAL A 7 3.09 -32.09 29.54
N THR A 8 4.36 -32.00 29.14
CA THR A 8 4.85 -30.89 28.32
C THR A 8 4.31 -31.06 26.89
N LEU A 9 3.37 -30.21 26.50
CA LEU A 9 2.87 -30.11 25.13
C LEU A 9 4.01 -29.70 24.19
N LYS A 10 4.59 -30.67 23.47
CA LYS A 10 5.64 -30.47 22.45
C LYS A 10 5.24 -29.51 21.31
N ILE A 11 3.96 -29.15 21.22
CA ILE A 11 3.39 -28.31 20.16
C ILE A 11 3.95 -26.88 20.20
N LEU A 12 4.45 -26.40 21.34
CA LEU A 12 4.94 -25.02 21.48
C LEU A 12 6.44 -24.83 21.19
N GLN A 13 7.23 -25.91 21.03
CA GLN A 13 8.69 -25.79 20.85
C GLN A 13 9.11 -25.28 19.47
N ASN A 14 8.20 -25.25 18.49
CA ASN A 14 8.47 -24.81 17.12
C ASN A 14 7.74 -23.50 16.75
N TRP A 15 7.09 -22.86 17.72
CA TRP A 15 6.46 -21.56 17.46
C TRP A 15 7.54 -20.48 17.50
N VAL A 16 8.01 -20.10 16.31
CA VAL A 16 8.77 -18.87 16.11
C VAL A 16 7.76 -17.82 15.65
N PRO A 17 7.61 -16.66 16.31
CA PRO A 17 6.82 -15.58 15.74
C PRO A 17 7.48 -15.17 14.42
N ARG A 18 6.89 -15.58 13.30
CA ARG A 18 7.13 -14.88 12.04
C ARG A 18 6.33 -13.60 12.15
N VAL A 19 6.94 -12.57 12.73
CA VAL A 19 6.42 -11.21 12.53
C VAL A 19 6.57 -10.99 11.03
N SER A 20 5.45 -11.04 10.30
CA SER A 20 5.45 -10.56 8.92
C SER A 20 5.74 -9.07 9.02
N HIS A 21 6.89 -8.65 8.50
CA HIS A 21 7.34 -7.25 8.49
C HIS A 21 6.54 -6.38 7.50
N TYR A 22 5.64 -7.03 6.76
CA TYR A 22 4.64 -6.45 5.87
C TYR A 22 3.26 -6.59 6.50
N PHE A 23 2.44 -5.54 6.41
CA PHE A 23 1.01 -5.68 6.66
C PHE A 23 0.37 -6.60 5.62
N ASP A 24 -0.84 -7.07 5.93
CA ASP A 24 -1.74 -7.59 4.90
C ASP A 24 -1.87 -6.55 3.78
N LYS A 25 -2.03 -7.02 2.54
CA LYS A 25 -2.22 -6.14 1.40
C LYS A 25 -3.51 -5.35 1.60
N GLU A 26 -3.45 -4.03 1.44
CA GLU A 26 -4.63 -3.18 1.52
C GLU A 26 -5.32 -3.11 0.16
N HIS A 27 -6.65 -3.16 0.18
CA HIS A 27 -7.48 -3.22 -1.01
C HIS A 27 -8.31 -1.95 -1.16
N TYR A 28 -8.13 -1.26 -2.28
CA TYR A 28 -8.88 -0.06 -2.64
C TYR A 28 -9.66 -0.28 -3.93
N THR A 29 -10.70 0.51 -4.15
CA THR A 29 -11.45 0.51 -5.40
C THR A 29 -11.70 1.94 -5.84
N TYR A 30 -11.25 2.28 -7.04
CA TYR A 30 -11.46 3.58 -7.68
C TYR A 30 -11.84 3.38 -9.14
N VAL A 31 -12.87 4.09 -9.60
CA VAL A 31 -13.38 4.04 -11.00
C VAL A 31 -13.71 2.61 -11.44
N GLY A 32 -14.11 1.75 -10.50
CA GLY A 32 -14.38 0.31 -10.75
C GLY A 32 -13.13 -0.58 -10.87
N HIS A 33 -11.93 -0.03 -10.70
CA HIS A 33 -10.67 -0.77 -10.68
C HIS A 33 -10.27 -1.13 -9.25
N GLN A 34 -9.92 -2.39 -9.01
CA GLN A 34 -9.31 -2.81 -7.76
C GLN A 34 -7.82 -2.48 -7.75
N ILE A 35 -7.37 -1.82 -6.69
CA ILE A 35 -5.97 -1.49 -6.45
C ILE A 35 -5.54 -2.23 -5.20
N VAL A 36 -4.38 -2.87 -5.25
CA VAL A 36 -3.82 -3.60 -4.12
C VAL A 36 -2.50 -2.96 -3.76
N ILE A 37 -2.40 -2.44 -2.53
CA ILE A 37 -1.21 -1.75 -2.04
C ILE A 37 -0.50 -2.61 -1.02
N GLN A 38 0.80 -2.78 -1.22
CA GLN A 38 1.69 -3.33 -0.21
C GLN A 38 2.12 -2.23 0.75
N GLU A 39 1.78 -2.42 2.02
CA GLU A 39 2.24 -1.58 3.12
C GLU A 39 3.33 -2.27 3.96
N SER A 40 4.21 -1.47 4.57
CA SER A 40 5.28 -1.91 5.47
C SER A 40 5.44 -0.94 6.63
N ILE A 41 5.75 -1.48 7.81
CA ILE A 41 5.97 -0.70 9.05
C ILE A 41 7.44 -0.24 9.15
N GLU A 42 8.36 -0.83 8.37
CA GLU A 42 9.81 -0.64 8.58
C GLU A 42 10.34 0.68 8.02
N HIS A 43 9.60 1.33 7.10
CA HIS A 43 10.04 2.55 6.44
C HIS A 43 8.94 3.63 6.52
N PHE A 44 9.28 4.79 7.08
CA PHE A 44 8.40 5.97 7.06
C PHE A 44 8.09 6.31 5.59
N GLY A 45 6.86 6.05 5.14
CA GLY A 45 6.45 6.24 3.73
C GLY A 45 5.81 5.01 3.08
N ALA A 46 5.83 3.84 3.74
CA ALA A 46 5.25 2.60 3.22
C ALA A 46 3.84 2.31 3.75
N VAL A 47 3.06 3.33 4.13
CA VAL A 47 1.63 3.21 4.45
C VAL A 47 0.83 4.24 3.66
N VAL A 48 -0.44 3.95 3.34
CA VAL A 48 -1.34 4.90 2.69
C VAL A 48 -1.77 5.95 3.71
N TRP A 49 -1.41 7.20 3.45
CA TRP A 49 -1.80 8.32 4.30
C TRP A 49 -3.23 8.77 4.00
N PRO A 50 -3.98 9.31 4.99
CA PRO A 50 -5.33 9.84 4.77
C PRO A 50 -5.41 10.89 3.65
N GLY A 51 -4.33 11.67 3.43
CA GLY A 51 -4.24 12.61 2.32
C GLY A 51 -4.29 11.94 0.94
N ALA A 52 -3.67 10.78 0.78
CA ALA A 52 -3.68 10.02 -0.46
C ALA A 52 -5.09 9.49 -0.78
N LEU A 53 -5.82 9.02 0.25
CA LEU A 53 -7.21 8.58 0.13
C LEU A 53 -8.13 9.75 -0.28
N ALA A 54 -7.99 10.89 0.41
CA ALA A 54 -8.78 12.08 0.12
C ALA A 54 -8.52 12.62 -1.29
N LEU A 55 -7.26 12.69 -1.72
CA LEU A 55 -6.91 13.15 -3.07
C LEU A 55 -7.38 12.18 -4.14
N SER A 56 -7.21 10.87 -3.95
CA SER A 56 -7.69 9.85 -4.88
C SER A 56 -9.20 9.93 -5.08
N GLN A 57 -9.95 10.06 -3.98
CA GLN A 57 -11.41 10.25 -4.02
C GLN A 57 -11.79 11.55 -4.72
N TYR A 58 -11.04 12.63 -4.46
CA TYR A 58 -11.30 13.92 -5.08
C TYR A 58 -11.09 13.88 -6.59
N LEU A 59 -10.00 13.26 -7.07
CA LEU A 59 -9.74 13.10 -8.49
C LEU A 59 -10.83 12.24 -9.17
N GLU A 60 -11.24 11.14 -8.54
CA GLU A 60 -12.34 10.28 -9.03
C GLU A 60 -13.66 11.05 -9.14
N SER A 61 -14.02 11.82 -8.11
CA SER A 61 -15.32 12.51 -8.06
C SER A 61 -15.38 13.77 -8.94
N ASN A 62 -14.24 14.30 -9.39
CA ASN A 62 -14.17 15.58 -10.11
C ASN A 62 -13.52 15.45 -11.51
N GLN A 63 -13.66 14.30 -12.16
CA GLN A 63 -13.07 14.01 -13.48
C GLN A 63 -13.42 15.05 -14.56
N GLU A 64 -14.65 15.58 -14.55
CA GLU A 64 -15.11 16.60 -15.50
C GLU A 64 -14.36 17.92 -15.33
N GLN A 65 -14.06 18.30 -14.08
CA GLN A 65 -13.32 19.52 -13.77
C GLN A 65 -11.80 19.33 -13.97
N PHE A 66 -11.30 18.12 -13.66
CA PHE A 66 -9.89 17.78 -13.72
C PHE A 66 -9.67 16.60 -14.68
N ASN A 67 -9.81 16.87 -15.97
CA ASN A 67 -9.57 15.87 -16.99
C ASN A 67 -8.07 15.53 -17.10
N LEU A 68 -7.70 14.38 -16.54
CA LEU A 68 -6.34 13.85 -16.52
C LEU A 68 -5.95 13.07 -17.78
N LYS A 69 -6.90 12.82 -18.68
CA LYS A 69 -6.64 12.06 -19.90
C LYS A 69 -5.54 12.68 -20.74
N ASP A 70 -4.55 11.85 -21.10
CA ASP A 70 -3.38 12.19 -21.90
C ASP A 70 -2.48 13.29 -21.29
N LYS A 71 -2.66 13.61 -19.99
CA LYS A 71 -1.84 14.59 -19.28
C LYS A 71 -0.57 13.96 -18.75
N LYS A 72 0.52 14.73 -18.74
CA LYS A 72 1.74 14.37 -18.02
C LYS A 72 1.65 14.89 -16.59
N VAL A 73 1.70 14.00 -15.61
CA VAL A 73 1.56 14.31 -14.19
C VAL A 73 2.85 13.92 -13.47
N LEU A 74 3.33 14.77 -12.57
CA LEU A 74 4.43 14.49 -11.66
C LEU A 74 3.87 14.45 -10.25
N GLU A 75 3.99 13.31 -9.57
CA GLU A 75 3.69 13.19 -8.14
C GLU A 75 4.98 13.29 -7.33
N ILE A 76 5.01 14.16 -6.32
CA ILE A 76 6.14 14.36 -5.41
C ILE A 76 5.73 13.83 -4.03
N GLY A 77 6.52 12.90 -3.48
CA GLY A 77 6.17 12.24 -2.22
C GLY A 77 5.04 11.22 -2.43
N ALA A 78 5.18 10.36 -3.44
CA ALA A 78 4.15 9.39 -3.84
C ALA A 78 3.87 8.31 -2.78
N GLY A 79 4.79 8.08 -1.85
CA GLY A 79 4.69 7.08 -0.79
C GLY A 79 4.45 5.69 -1.39
N THR A 80 3.28 5.12 -1.10
CA THR A 80 2.86 3.82 -1.65
C THR A 80 2.46 3.86 -3.13
N GLY A 81 2.23 5.04 -3.70
CA GLY A 81 1.86 5.24 -5.10
C GLY A 81 0.35 5.20 -5.39
N LEU A 82 -0.51 5.15 -4.36
CA LEU A 82 -1.97 5.05 -4.56
C LEU A 82 -2.52 6.15 -5.49
N VAL A 83 -2.15 7.41 -5.26
CA VAL A 83 -2.63 8.54 -6.07
C VAL A 83 -2.10 8.44 -7.50
N SER A 84 -0.82 8.09 -7.69
CA SER A 84 -0.24 7.79 -9.00
C SER A 84 -1.05 6.75 -9.77
N ILE A 85 -1.41 5.63 -9.14
CA ILE A 85 -2.21 4.58 -9.78
C ILE A 85 -3.59 5.12 -10.17
N VAL A 86 -4.26 5.86 -9.28
CA VAL A 86 -5.57 6.47 -9.57
C VAL A 86 -5.48 7.46 -10.73
N ALA A 87 -4.46 8.32 -10.75
CA ALA A 87 -4.24 9.25 -11.86
C ALA A 87 -3.98 8.51 -13.19
N CYS A 88 -3.23 7.40 -13.17
CA CYS A 88 -3.04 6.53 -14.34
C CYS A 88 -4.36 5.91 -14.82
N ILE A 89 -5.20 5.39 -13.91
CA ILE A 89 -6.54 4.86 -14.24
C ILE A 89 -7.41 5.93 -14.89
N LEU A 90 -7.29 7.18 -14.42
CA LEU A 90 -7.96 8.35 -15.01
C LEU A 90 -7.35 8.83 -16.34
N GLY A 91 -6.33 8.14 -16.85
CA GLY A 91 -5.75 8.34 -18.18
C GLY A 91 -4.52 9.24 -18.22
N ALA A 92 -3.89 9.56 -17.09
CA ALA A 92 -2.64 10.32 -17.07
C ALA A 92 -1.41 9.44 -17.37
N TYR A 93 -0.37 10.08 -17.88
CA TYR A 93 1.00 9.60 -17.89
C TYR A 93 1.73 10.13 -16.65
N VAL A 94 1.87 9.29 -15.63
CA VAL A 94 2.39 9.70 -14.33
C VAL A 94 3.88 9.39 -14.20
N THR A 95 4.63 10.34 -13.66
CA THR A 95 5.96 10.14 -13.09
C THR A 95 5.82 10.24 -11.57
N ALA A 96 5.93 9.10 -10.88
CA ALA A 96 5.86 9.04 -9.42
C ALA A 96 7.28 9.24 -8.84
N THR A 97 7.44 10.11 -7.85
CA THR A 97 8.74 10.39 -7.23
C THR A 97 8.64 10.40 -5.71
N ASP A 98 9.70 9.90 -5.07
CA ASP A 98 9.86 9.89 -3.62
C ASP A 98 11.36 9.77 -3.26
N LEU A 99 11.66 9.74 -1.96
CA LEU A 99 13.01 9.50 -1.44
C LEU A 99 13.50 8.08 -1.79
N PRO A 100 14.81 7.88 -1.95
CA PRO A 100 15.39 6.59 -2.36
C PRO A 100 14.91 5.38 -1.56
N GLU A 101 14.73 5.53 -0.25
CA GLU A 101 14.25 4.49 0.67
C GLU A 101 12.79 4.05 0.43
N VAL A 102 11.98 4.87 -0.25
CA VAL A 102 10.58 4.57 -0.57
C VAL A 102 10.44 3.94 -1.96
N LEU A 103 11.41 4.20 -2.87
CA LEU A 103 11.31 3.84 -4.28
C LEU A 103 11.13 2.34 -4.54
N GLU A 104 11.69 1.47 -3.69
CA GLU A 104 11.51 0.02 -3.84
C GLU A 104 10.03 -0.39 -3.67
N ASN A 105 9.38 0.07 -2.58
CA ASN A 105 7.98 -0.24 -2.33
C ASN A 105 7.05 0.48 -3.32
N LEU A 106 7.35 1.74 -3.64
CA LEU A 106 6.62 2.49 -4.66
C LEU A 106 6.64 1.74 -5.99
N SER A 107 7.83 1.32 -6.45
CA SER A 107 7.98 0.59 -7.71
C SER A 107 7.23 -0.74 -7.69
N TYR A 108 7.18 -1.44 -6.55
CA TYR A 108 6.45 -2.70 -6.41
C TYR A 108 4.92 -2.50 -6.55
N ASN A 109 4.38 -1.40 -6.04
CA ASN A 109 2.94 -1.14 -6.08
C ASN A 109 2.44 -0.64 -7.45
N ILE A 110 3.28 0.06 -8.20
CA ILE A 110 2.88 0.72 -9.46
C ILE A 110 3.27 -0.07 -10.74
N SER A 111 4.00 -1.18 -10.61
CA SER A 111 4.41 -2.06 -11.71
C SER A 111 3.32 -3.06 -12.10
#